data_AF-A0AAW2RID4-F1
#
_entry.id   AF-A0AAW2RID4-F1
#
_cell.length_a   1.000
_cell.length_b   1.000
_cell.length_c   1.000
_cell.angle_alpha   90.00
_cell.angle_beta   90.00
_cell.angle_gamma   90.00
#
_symmetry.space_group_name_H-M   'P 1'
#
loop_
_entity.id
_entity.type
_entity.pdbx_description
1 polymer ?
#
loop_
_entity_poly.entity_id
_entity_poly.type
_entity_poly.pdbx_seq_one_letter_code
_entity_poly.pdbx_strand_id
1 'polypeptide(L)'
;MSRGITVIETLKDRSLLEGSSFVSCVKIHDIIRDVSIWISSLPENECISLVRSGIGLEEMREDKPSVKSYNRVSFMGNEIRELPNALEECPTVTTLLLQKNRKLKHIPDDFLPAFKSLKILDLSGCRSIKSLPPCLDQLVELRRDRDFHIAQGMEKLTNLRELDLSSNHKLTVIPVGLVSSLSNLEDLYLCGNGQLKFVGESEEIEAQLREIMSLKRLSYLTIGLGRSASTLETTDLLLNWMKKLNRFDFFIGEGESEYPWPRRMCNKTLFFTGIHLWGERIECCLQIRITFVSGVVRA
;
A
#
# COMPACT_ATOMS: atom_id res chain seq x y z
N MET A 1 1.84 -12.52 -16.72
CA MET A 1 2.35 -12.70 -15.34
C MET A 1 3.38 -11.60 -15.09
N SER A 2 3.31 -10.84 -14.00
CA SER A 2 4.25 -9.72 -13.77
C SER A 2 5.68 -10.24 -13.53
N ARG A 3 6.69 -9.48 -13.98
CA ARG A 3 8.12 -9.81 -13.75
C ARG A 3 8.40 -10.13 -12.27
N GLY A 4 7.77 -9.39 -11.35
CA GLY A 4 7.94 -9.61 -9.91
C GLY A 4 7.45 -10.98 -9.42
N ILE A 5 6.28 -11.44 -9.88
CA ILE A 5 5.76 -12.77 -9.51
C ILE A 5 6.67 -13.86 -10.07
N THR A 6 7.10 -13.73 -11.33
CA THR A 6 8.02 -14.71 -11.94
C THR A 6 9.34 -14.80 -11.19
N VAL A 7 9.91 -13.68 -10.75
CA VAL A 7 11.13 -13.67 -9.92
C VAL A 7 10.90 -14.37 -8.58
N ILE A 8 9.77 -14.10 -7.91
CA ILE A 8 9.45 -14.75 -6.64
C ILE A 8 9.33 -16.27 -6.80
N GLU A 9 8.60 -16.75 -7.80
CA GLU A 9 8.46 -18.19 -8.05
C GLU A 9 9.81 -18.82 -8.39
N THR A 10 10.63 -18.15 -9.21
CA THR A 10 12.00 -18.62 -9.51
C THR A 10 12.84 -18.74 -8.24
N LEU A 11 12.75 -17.77 -7.32
CA LEU A 11 13.51 -17.81 -6.06
C LEU A 11 12.99 -18.91 -5.11
N LYS A 12 11.68 -19.21 -5.13
CA LYS A 12 11.12 -20.37 -4.41
C LYS A 12 11.63 -21.68 -4.99
N ASP A 13 11.62 -21.83 -6.32
CA ASP A 13 12.14 -23.02 -7.01
C ASP A 13 13.62 -23.26 -6.70
N ARG A 14 14.37 -22.18 -6.47
CA ARG A 14 15.79 -22.22 -6.06
C ARG A 14 16.00 -22.39 -4.56
N SER A 15 14.95 -22.60 -3.78
CA SER A 15 14.99 -22.70 -2.30
C SER A 15 15.62 -21.48 -1.61
N LEU A 16 15.61 -20.31 -2.28
CA LEU A 16 16.06 -19.04 -1.70
C LEU A 16 14.92 -18.32 -0.97
N LEU A 17 13.68 -18.67 -1.30
CA LEU A 17 12.47 -18.25 -0.61
C LEU A 17 11.64 -19.46 -0.17
N GLU A 18 11.09 -19.36 1.03
CA GLU A 18 10.14 -20.29 1.60
C GLU A 18 8.71 -19.72 1.51
N GLY A 19 7.74 -20.62 1.46
CA GLY A 19 6.33 -20.26 1.67
C GLY A 19 6.10 -19.73 3.09
N SER A 20 5.27 -18.71 3.23
CA SER A 20 4.82 -18.22 4.52
C SER A 20 3.47 -18.84 4.90
N SER A 21 3.15 -18.83 6.20
CA SER A 21 1.79 -19.12 6.69
C SER A 21 0.73 -18.14 6.15
N PHE A 22 1.15 -17.02 5.56
CA PHE A 22 0.27 -16.08 4.87
C PHE A 22 0.38 -16.26 3.34
N VAL A 23 -0.76 -16.41 2.67
CA VAL A 23 -0.90 -16.76 1.24
C VAL A 23 -0.10 -15.84 0.29
N SER A 24 0.12 -14.59 0.67
CA SER A 24 0.80 -13.57 -0.14
C SER A 24 2.21 -13.20 0.36
N CYS A 25 2.76 -13.95 1.32
CA CYS A 25 4.07 -13.69 1.89
C CYS A 25 5.08 -14.78 1.53
N VAL A 26 6.34 -14.37 1.45
CA VAL A 26 7.50 -15.26 1.31
C VAL A 26 8.46 -15.00 2.47
N LYS A 27 9.23 -16.01 2.86
CA LYS A 27 10.25 -15.90 3.90
C LYS A 27 11.62 -16.20 3.27
N ILE A 28 12.65 -15.43 3.64
CA ILE A 28 14.05 -15.80 3.38
C ILE A 28 14.56 -16.52 4.62
N HIS A 29 15.23 -17.66 4.45
CA HIS A 29 15.89 -18.36 5.54
C HIS A 29 16.99 -17.47 6.18
N ASP A 30 17.17 -17.52 7.49
CA ASP A 30 18.03 -16.58 8.21
C ASP A 30 19.48 -16.58 7.68
N ILE A 31 20.05 -17.75 7.38
CA ILE A 31 21.37 -17.87 6.74
C ILE A 31 21.42 -17.15 5.38
N ILE A 32 20.40 -17.33 4.51
CA ILE A 32 20.36 -16.70 3.18
C ILE A 32 20.23 -15.18 3.35
N ARG A 33 19.44 -14.74 4.33
CA ARG A 33 19.28 -13.32 4.67
C ARG A 33 20.62 -12.72 5.09
N ASP A 34 21.35 -13.37 5.98
CA ASP A 34 22.64 -12.87 6.48
C ASP A 34 23.68 -12.79 5.35
N VAL A 35 23.75 -13.83 4.51
CA VAL A 35 24.61 -13.81 3.32
C VAL A 35 24.18 -12.71 2.34
N SER A 36 22.88 -12.47 2.16
CA SER A 36 22.38 -11.41 1.28
C SER A 36 22.73 -10.02 1.80
N ILE A 37 22.64 -9.80 3.12
CA ILE A 37 23.05 -8.55 3.78
C ILE A 37 24.56 -8.35 3.62
N TRP A 38 25.35 -9.40 3.84
CA TRP A 38 26.79 -9.37 3.67
C TRP A 38 27.19 -9.00 2.23
N ILE A 39 26.61 -9.68 1.23
CA ILE A 39 26.82 -9.36 -0.20
C ILE A 39 26.45 -7.90 -0.46
N SER A 40 25.28 -7.45 -0.02
CA SER A 40 24.79 -6.08 -0.23
C SER A 40 25.67 -5.00 0.44
N SER A 41 26.56 -5.38 1.35
CA SER A 41 27.49 -4.48 2.03
C SER A 41 28.84 -4.35 1.33
N LEU A 42 29.11 -5.19 0.31
CA LEU A 42 30.37 -5.19 -0.44
C LEU A 42 30.52 -3.90 -1.28
N PRO A 43 31.73 -3.30 -1.35
CA PRO A 43 31.95 -2.01 -2.02
C PRO A 43 31.68 -2.02 -3.53
N GLU A 44 31.75 -3.20 -4.15
CA GLU A 44 31.54 -3.39 -5.60
C GLU A 44 30.07 -3.27 -6.01
N ASN A 45 29.14 -3.26 -5.06
CA ASN A 45 27.71 -3.15 -5.32
C ASN A 45 27.25 -1.70 -5.38
N GLU A 46 26.58 -1.33 -6.48
CA GLU A 46 25.96 0.00 -6.67
C GLU A 46 24.84 0.29 -5.64
N CYS A 47 24.26 -0.75 -5.03
CA CYS A 47 23.23 -0.64 -3.99
C CYS A 47 23.81 -0.82 -2.59
N ILE A 48 24.39 0.25 -2.05
CA ILE A 48 24.79 0.28 -0.63
C ILE A 48 23.52 0.41 0.21
N SER A 49 23.18 -0.62 0.99
CA SER A 49 22.01 -0.65 1.86
C SER A 49 22.37 -0.85 3.32
N LEU A 50 21.68 -0.14 4.21
CA LEU A 50 21.76 -0.35 5.65
C LEU A 50 20.57 -1.22 6.08
N VAL A 51 20.84 -2.46 6.47
CA VAL A 51 19.81 -3.42 6.89
C VAL A 51 19.97 -3.74 8.37
N ARG A 52 19.08 -3.15 9.19
CA ARG A 52 18.96 -3.36 10.65
C ARG A 52 17.57 -3.90 10.99
N SER A 53 17.14 -4.92 10.26
CA SER A 53 15.76 -5.40 10.30
C SER A 53 15.63 -6.63 11.19
N GLY A 54 14.57 -6.74 12.01
CA GLY A 54 14.24 -7.96 12.75
C GLY A 54 15.15 -8.32 13.93
N ILE A 55 15.96 -7.37 14.42
CA ILE A 55 16.96 -7.65 15.47
C ILE A 55 16.51 -7.19 16.86
N GLY A 56 15.27 -6.72 17.00
CA GLY A 56 14.68 -6.32 18.29
C GLY A 56 15.12 -4.94 18.78
N LEU A 57 15.49 -4.01 17.88
CA LEU A 57 15.85 -2.65 18.28
C LEU A 57 14.67 -1.93 18.94
N GLU A 58 14.91 -1.27 20.07
CA GLU A 58 13.91 -0.42 20.74
C GLU A 58 14.03 1.07 20.34
N GLU A 59 15.19 1.46 19.82
CA GLU A 59 15.52 2.83 19.42
C GLU A 59 16.32 2.81 18.11
N MET A 60 16.07 3.79 17.24
CA MET A 60 16.97 4.07 16.13
C MET A 60 18.03 5.07 16.63
N ARG A 61 19.28 4.63 16.72
CA ARG A 61 20.41 5.49 17.06
C ARG A 61 21.21 5.83 15.82
N GLU A 62 21.83 7.00 15.83
CA GLU A 62 22.92 7.29 14.91
C GLU A 62 24.09 6.36 15.24
N ASP A 63 24.14 5.21 14.58
CA ASP A 63 25.40 4.53 14.35
C ASP A 63 26.21 5.51 13.49
N LYS A 64 27.12 6.29 14.08
CA LYS A 64 28.01 7.22 13.34
C LYS A 64 28.50 6.53 12.06
N PRO A 65 27.98 6.86 10.88
CA PRO A 65 28.40 6.19 9.67
C PRO A 65 29.65 6.92 9.23
N SER A 66 30.81 6.36 9.55
CA SER A 66 32.01 6.72 8.79
C SER A 66 31.76 6.35 7.32
N VAL A 67 31.48 7.36 6.49
CA VAL A 67 31.73 7.40 5.04
C VAL A 67 31.00 6.32 4.22
N LYS A 68 29.68 6.13 4.39
CA LYS A 68 28.86 5.40 3.40
C LYS A 68 27.52 6.09 3.14
N SER A 69 27.37 6.62 1.94
CA SER A 69 26.10 7.09 1.37
C SER A 69 25.22 5.89 1.03
N TYR A 70 24.25 5.57 1.89
CA TYR A 70 23.30 4.48 1.64
C TYR A 70 22.19 4.92 0.67
N ASN A 71 21.80 4.06 -0.26
CA ASN A 71 20.64 4.29 -1.14
C ASN A 71 19.33 3.80 -0.51
N ARG A 72 19.42 2.77 0.35
CA ARG A 72 18.28 2.13 1.01
C ARG A 72 18.57 1.88 2.49
N VAL A 73 17.63 2.22 3.34
CA VAL A 73 17.73 2.05 4.80
C VAL A 73 16.53 1.26 5.30
N SER A 74 16.78 0.19 6.05
CA SER A 74 15.72 -0.70 6.54
C SER A 74 15.87 -1.04 8.02
N PHE A 75 14.92 -0.55 8.81
CA PHE A 75 14.74 -0.86 10.23
C PHE A 75 13.44 -1.65 10.46
N MET A 76 12.96 -2.37 9.44
CA MET A 76 11.70 -3.10 9.51
C MET A 76 11.70 -4.21 10.58
N GLY A 77 10.55 -4.47 11.18
CA GLY A 77 10.34 -5.59 12.09
C GLY A 77 11.10 -5.49 13.40
N ASN A 78 11.29 -4.28 13.93
CA ASN A 78 11.86 -4.05 15.26
C ASN A 78 10.77 -3.60 16.25
N GLU A 79 11.20 -3.26 17.46
CA GLU A 79 10.37 -2.79 18.57
C GLU A 79 10.55 -1.28 18.81
N ILE A 80 10.90 -0.52 17.75
CA ILE A 80 11.28 0.89 17.84
C ILE A 80 10.13 1.69 18.44
N ARG A 81 10.43 2.46 19.49
CA ARG A 81 9.46 3.32 20.19
C ARG A 81 9.57 4.76 19.72
N GLU A 82 10.81 5.20 19.50
CA GLU A 82 11.16 6.59 19.17
C GLU A 82 12.22 6.62 18.07
N LEU A 83 12.06 7.59 17.17
CA LEU A 83 13.04 7.95 16.15
C LEU A 83 13.86 9.15 16.67
N PRO A 84 15.10 9.34 16.20
CA PRO A 84 15.90 10.49 16.58
C PRO A 84 15.21 11.78 16.09
N ASN A 85 15.28 12.83 16.90
CA ASN A 85 14.64 14.11 16.59
C ASN A 85 15.16 14.71 15.27
N ALA A 86 16.47 14.58 15.04
CA ALA A 86 17.15 15.00 13.83
C ALA A 86 18.25 13.99 13.49
N LEU A 87 18.66 13.98 12.23
CA LEU A 87 19.78 13.18 11.71
C LEU A 87 20.72 14.08 10.92
N GLU A 88 21.99 13.71 10.84
CA GLU A 88 22.88 14.24 9.79
C GLU A 88 22.27 14.01 8.40
N GLU A 89 22.55 14.94 7.47
CA GLU A 89 21.97 14.86 6.13
C GLU A 89 22.35 13.57 5.39
N CYS A 90 21.33 12.88 4.90
CA CYS A 90 21.42 11.63 4.17
C CYS A 90 20.97 11.84 2.71
N PRO A 91 21.78 12.51 1.86
CA PRO A 91 21.33 13.01 0.55
C PRO A 91 21.05 11.89 -0.47
N THR A 92 21.57 10.69 -0.26
CA THR A 92 21.51 9.57 -1.21
C THR A 92 20.40 8.57 -0.92
N VAL A 93 19.81 8.60 0.27
CA VAL A 93 18.77 7.65 0.66
C VAL A 93 17.49 7.94 -0.12
N THR A 94 17.08 6.95 -0.92
CA THR A 94 15.84 7.01 -1.73
C THR A 94 14.72 6.15 -1.16
N THR A 95 15.06 5.17 -0.32
CA THR A 95 14.10 4.21 0.26
C THR A 95 14.33 4.07 1.76
N LEU A 96 13.29 4.32 2.55
CA LEU A 96 13.26 4.11 4.00
C LEU A 96 12.15 3.13 4.38
N LEU A 97 12.55 2.02 5.01
CA LEU A 97 11.67 0.92 5.41
C LEU A 97 11.59 0.83 6.93
N LEU A 98 10.44 1.20 7.51
CA LEU A 98 10.18 1.20 8.95
C LEU A 98 9.03 0.25 9.35
N GLN A 99 8.50 -0.52 8.41
CA GLN A 99 7.33 -1.37 8.61
C GLN A 99 7.49 -2.33 9.79
N LYS A 100 6.37 -2.68 10.43
CA LYS A 100 6.25 -3.58 11.59
C LYS A 100 6.88 -3.08 12.89
N ASN A 101 7.22 -1.79 13.01
CA ASN A 101 7.56 -1.15 14.28
C ASN A 101 6.29 -0.72 15.04
N ARG A 102 5.63 -1.66 15.71
CA ARG A 102 4.28 -1.44 16.29
C ARG A 102 4.25 -0.40 17.41
N LYS A 103 5.36 -0.24 18.13
CA LYS A 103 5.50 0.69 19.25
C LYS A 103 5.86 2.11 18.83
N LEU A 104 6.18 2.35 17.55
CA LEU A 104 6.59 3.67 17.06
C LEU A 104 5.39 4.61 17.03
N LYS A 105 5.43 5.66 17.86
CA LYS A 105 4.26 6.53 18.13
C LYS A 105 4.13 7.72 17.18
N HIS A 106 5.23 8.29 16.73
CA HIS A 106 5.24 9.45 15.86
C HIS A 106 6.56 9.49 15.08
N ILE A 107 6.59 10.29 14.03
CA ILE A 107 7.81 10.62 13.28
C ILE A 107 8.11 12.08 13.62
N PRO A 108 9.28 12.41 14.18
CA PRO A 108 9.67 13.79 14.44
C PRO A 108 9.69 14.65 13.17
N ASP A 109 9.38 15.94 13.30
CA ASP A 109 9.28 16.85 12.15
C ASP A 109 10.59 16.98 11.36
N ASP A 110 11.73 16.96 12.06
CA ASP A 110 13.06 17.10 11.46
C ASP A 110 13.71 15.77 11.04
N PHE A 111 13.03 14.63 11.25
CA PHE A 111 13.57 13.31 10.91
C PHE A 111 13.58 13.05 9.40
N LEU A 112 12.44 13.23 8.72
CA LEU A 112 12.33 12.97 7.27
C LEU A 112 13.07 14.01 6.40
N PRO A 113 13.14 15.30 6.77
CA PRO A 113 13.94 16.30 6.06
C PRO A 113 15.45 15.99 5.94
N ALA A 114 15.99 15.08 6.75
CA ALA A 114 17.37 14.61 6.60
C ALA A 114 17.58 13.79 5.32
N PHE A 115 16.54 13.14 4.79
CA PHE A 115 16.61 12.30 3.59
C PHE A 115 16.19 13.07 2.33
N LYS A 116 17.09 13.91 1.80
CA LYS A 116 16.80 14.85 0.69
C LYS A 116 16.27 14.21 -0.60
N SER A 117 16.66 12.95 -0.85
CA SER A 117 16.26 12.21 -2.06
C SER A 117 15.22 11.12 -1.79
N LEU A 118 14.55 11.16 -0.63
CA LEU A 118 13.62 10.11 -0.23
C LEU A 118 12.43 10.03 -1.19
N LYS A 119 12.24 8.87 -1.82
CA LYS A 119 11.14 8.60 -2.75
C LYS A 119 10.15 7.60 -2.19
N ILE A 120 10.62 6.63 -1.40
CA ILE A 120 9.81 5.52 -0.90
C ILE A 120 9.87 5.50 0.63
N LEU A 121 8.71 5.57 1.26
CA LEU A 121 8.55 5.42 2.71
C LEU A 121 7.52 4.32 3.02
N ASP A 122 7.95 3.27 3.72
CA ASP A 122 7.08 2.19 4.17
C ASP A 122 6.91 2.23 5.70
N LEU A 123 5.69 2.54 6.15
CA LEU A 123 5.28 2.57 7.56
C LEU A 123 4.24 1.48 7.87
N SER A 124 4.08 0.47 7.00
CA SER A 124 3.09 -0.59 7.18
C SER A 124 3.25 -1.28 8.54
N GLY A 125 2.18 -1.48 9.30
CA GLY A 125 2.24 -2.11 10.62
C GLY A 125 2.77 -1.22 11.75
N CYS A 126 3.09 0.05 11.49
CA CYS A 126 3.39 1.05 12.53
C CYS A 126 2.09 1.67 13.07
N ARG A 127 1.34 0.86 13.83
CA ARG A 127 -0.05 1.15 14.24
C ARG A 127 -0.23 2.38 15.14
N SER A 128 0.82 2.83 15.81
CA SER A 128 0.74 3.93 16.77
C SER A 128 0.98 5.31 16.14
N ILE A 129 1.46 5.37 14.89
CA ILE A 129 1.71 6.63 14.16
C ILE A 129 0.40 7.23 13.66
N LYS A 130 0.01 8.39 14.19
CA LYS A 130 -1.25 9.09 13.87
C LYS A 130 -1.08 10.25 12.88
N SER A 131 0.10 10.84 12.79
CA SER A 131 0.40 11.97 11.90
C SER A 131 1.66 11.69 11.08
N LEU A 132 1.78 12.36 9.93
CA LEU A 132 3.04 12.46 9.19
C LEU A 132 3.60 13.87 9.41
N PRO A 133 4.94 14.03 9.46
CA PRO A 133 5.55 15.33 9.60
C PRO A 133 5.31 16.17 8.33
N PRO A 134 5.41 17.51 8.43
CA PRO A 134 5.32 18.39 7.26
C PRO A 134 6.49 18.15 6.28
N CYS A 135 6.35 18.67 5.06
CA CYS A 135 7.42 18.72 4.04
C CYS A 135 7.85 17.34 3.50
N LEU A 136 6.90 16.63 2.90
CA LEU A 136 7.11 15.33 2.27
C LEU A 136 6.99 15.39 0.74
N ASP A 137 7.26 16.57 0.18
CA ASP A 137 6.98 16.89 -1.21
C ASP A 137 7.78 15.99 -2.17
N GLN A 138 8.95 15.48 -1.78
CA GLN A 138 9.73 14.55 -2.62
C GLN A 138 9.23 13.10 -2.64
N LEU A 139 8.30 12.70 -1.75
CA LEU A 139 7.82 11.33 -1.69
C LEU A 139 7.01 10.96 -2.94
N VAL A 140 7.39 9.84 -3.54
CA VAL A 140 6.75 9.24 -4.72
C VAL A 140 5.86 8.06 -4.32
N GLU A 141 6.23 7.35 -3.26
CA GLU A 141 5.53 6.16 -2.80
C GLU A 141 5.44 6.15 -1.27
N LEU A 142 4.22 5.98 -0.77
CA LEU A 142 3.92 5.88 0.65
C LEU A 142 3.09 4.62 0.86
N ARG A 143 3.64 3.68 1.63
CA ARG A 143 2.92 2.47 2.04
C ARG A 143 2.55 2.54 3.51
N ARG A 144 1.25 2.43 3.80
CA ARG A 144 0.72 2.31 5.16
C ARG A 144 -0.37 1.24 5.19
N ASP A 145 -0.28 0.31 6.13
CA ASP A 145 -1.33 -0.70 6.35
C ASP A 145 -2.08 -0.44 7.67
N ARG A 146 -3.21 -1.16 7.83
CA ARG A 146 -4.03 -1.43 9.05
C ARG A 146 -4.06 -0.37 10.15
N ASP A 147 -5.27 0.09 10.48
CA ASP A 147 -5.61 1.02 11.57
C ASP A 147 -5.08 2.46 11.38
N PHE A 148 -4.73 2.83 10.15
CA PHE A 148 -4.24 4.17 9.83
C PHE A 148 -5.39 5.20 9.82
N HIS A 149 -5.32 6.23 10.66
CA HIS A 149 -6.14 7.41 10.42
C HIS A 149 -5.44 8.24 9.35
N ILE A 150 -6.17 8.64 8.31
CA ILE A 150 -5.66 9.61 7.33
C ILE A 150 -5.07 10.79 8.10
N ALA A 151 -3.76 10.93 7.99
CA ALA A 151 -2.99 11.88 8.76
C ALA A 151 -3.11 13.27 8.15
N GLN A 152 -3.16 14.29 9.01
CA GLN A 152 -2.92 15.66 8.59
C GLN A 152 -1.54 15.76 7.92
N GLY A 153 -1.42 16.49 6.82
CA GLY A 153 -0.19 16.64 6.05
C GLY A 153 -0.11 15.74 4.81
N MET A 154 -0.98 14.73 4.68
CA MET A 154 -1.03 13.90 3.46
C MET A 154 -1.42 14.70 2.21
N GLU A 155 -2.18 15.79 2.37
CA GLU A 155 -2.57 16.67 1.27
C GLU A 155 -1.38 17.38 0.59
N LYS A 156 -0.21 17.36 1.23
CA LYS A 156 1.03 17.94 0.70
C LYS A 156 1.84 16.97 -0.15
N LEU A 157 1.47 15.69 -0.18
CA LEU A 157 2.17 14.63 -0.92
C LEU A 157 1.87 14.70 -2.43
N THR A 158 2.08 15.86 -3.03
CA THR A 158 1.65 16.16 -4.40
C THR A 158 2.39 15.35 -5.47
N ASN A 159 3.60 14.84 -5.17
CA ASN A 159 4.36 13.95 -6.06
C ASN A 159 4.07 12.46 -5.87
N LEU A 160 3.15 12.11 -4.96
CA LEU A 160 2.80 10.73 -4.68
C LEU A 160 2.15 10.07 -5.90
N ARG A 161 2.69 8.93 -6.32
CA ARG A 161 2.21 8.11 -7.44
C ARG A 161 1.55 6.83 -6.95
N GLU A 162 1.97 6.30 -5.81
CA GLU A 162 1.40 5.09 -5.22
C GLU A 162 1.00 5.35 -3.75
N LEU A 163 -0.27 5.09 -3.43
CA LEU A 163 -0.83 5.20 -2.09
C LEU A 163 -1.56 3.91 -1.72
N ASP A 164 -0.99 3.16 -0.78
CA ASP A 164 -1.64 1.99 -0.20
C ASP A 164 -2.34 2.38 1.10
N LEU A 165 -3.67 2.24 1.13
CA LEU A 165 -4.56 2.42 2.29
C LEU A 165 -5.44 1.18 2.51
N SER A 166 -5.01 0.03 2.00
CA SER A 166 -5.78 -1.22 2.06
C SER A 166 -5.79 -1.83 3.47
N SER A 167 -6.79 -2.69 3.71
CA SER A 167 -6.97 -3.46 4.95
C SER A 167 -7.14 -2.59 6.22
N ASN A 168 -7.71 -1.40 6.11
CA ASN A 168 -7.86 -0.47 7.20
C ASN A 168 -9.27 -0.50 7.80
N HIS A 169 -9.45 -1.32 8.83
CA HIS A 169 -10.76 -1.55 9.48
C HIS A 169 -11.34 -0.33 10.22
N LYS A 170 -10.53 0.73 10.43
CA LYS A 170 -10.96 1.98 11.08
C LYS A 170 -11.21 3.11 10.10
N LEU A 171 -10.86 2.93 8.82
CA LEU A 171 -11.09 3.94 7.81
C LEU A 171 -12.57 3.94 7.45
N THR A 172 -13.27 5.00 7.83
CA THR A 172 -14.69 5.21 7.54
C THR A 172 -14.90 6.22 6.42
N VAL A 173 -13.99 7.19 6.31
CA VAL A 173 -14.10 8.35 5.41
C VAL A 173 -12.72 8.66 4.84
N ILE A 174 -12.64 8.87 3.52
CA ILE A 174 -11.56 9.61 2.89
C ILE A 174 -12.00 11.08 2.84
N PRO A 175 -11.28 12.03 3.49
CA PRO A 175 -11.65 13.43 3.47
C PRO A 175 -11.68 13.97 2.04
N VAL A 176 -12.80 14.62 1.68
CA VAL A 176 -12.90 15.33 0.41
C VAL A 176 -11.85 16.44 0.37
N GLY A 177 -11.10 16.54 -0.72
CA GLY A 177 -9.97 17.46 -0.87
C GLY A 177 -8.61 16.76 -0.72
N LEU A 178 -8.55 15.64 -0.01
CA LEU A 178 -7.30 14.89 0.15
C LEU A 178 -6.90 14.26 -1.18
N VAL A 179 -7.79 13.49 -1.81
CA VAL A 179 -7.42 12.71 -3.00
C VAL A 179 -7.15 13.65 -4.18
N SER A 180 -7.93 14.71 -4.33
CA SER A 180 -7.74 15.72 -5.37
C SER A 180 -6.41 16.48 -5.23
N SER A 181 -5.89 16.65 -4.01
CA SER A 181 -4.54 17.21 -3.80
C SER A 181 -3.42 16.30 -4.29
N LEU A 182 -3.65 14.98 -4.31
CA LEU A 182 -2.72 13.95 -4.81
C LEU A 182 -2.81 13.82 -6.35
N SER A 183 -2.65 14.92 -7.06
CA SER A 183 -2.89 15.00 -8.51
C SER A 183 -2.00 14.10 -9.38
N ASN A 184 -0.86 13.63 -8.84
CA ASN A 184 0.07 12.71 -9.49
C ASN A 184 -0.19 11.23 -9.20
N LEU A 185 -1.24 10.91 -8.43
CA LEU A 185 -1.53 9.55 -8.01
C LEU A 185 -1.91 8.66 -9.21
N GLU A 186 -1.21 7.54 -9.32
CA GLU A 186 -1.37 6.54 -10.38
C GLU A 186 -1.98 5.24 -9.83
N ASP A 187 -1.55 4.80 -8.64
CA ASP A 187 -1.96 3.55 -8.03
C ASP A 187 -2.54 3.81 -6.63
N LEU A 188 -3.83 3.50 -6.44
CA LEU A 188 -4.54 3.68 -5.17
C LEU A 188 -5.13 2.35 -4.68
N TYR A 189 -4.80 1.95 -3.45
CA TYR A 189 -5.27 0.70 -2.87
C TYR A 189 -6.22 0.98 -1.70
N LEU A 190 -7.49 0.62 -1.84
CA LEU A 190 -8.56 0.86 -0.87
C LEU A 190 -9.37 -0.41 -0.54
N CYS A 191 -8.91 -1.58 -0.97
CA CYS A 191 -9.57 -2.85 -0.65
C CYS A 191 -9.41 -3.23 0.83
N GLY A 192 -10.39 -3.92 1.42
CA GLY A 192 -10.31 -4.42 2.80
C GLY A 192 -10.61 -3.37 3.88
N ASN A 193 -11.23 -2.27 3.49
CA ASN A 193 -11.68 -1.21 4.37
C ASN A 193 -13.14 -1.44 4.76
N GLY A 194 -13.40 -2.40 5.65
CA GLY A 194 -14.77 -2.89 5.92
C GLY A 194 -15.76 -1.86 6.47
N GLN A 195 -15.31 -0.65 6.87
CA GLN A 195 -16.18 0.45 7.27
C GLN A 195 -16.27 1.58 6.22
N LEU A 196 -15.38 1.60 5.23
CA LEU A 196 -15.37 2.60 4.18
C LEU A 196 -16.44 2.25 3.14
N LYS A 197 -17.32 3.20 2.86
CA LYS A 197 -18.42 3.01 1.91
C LYS A 197 -18.26 3.99 0.77
N PHE A 198 -18.46 3.49 -0.46
CA PHE A 198 -18.48 4.30 -1.68
C PHE A 198 -19.85 4.36 -2.33
N VAL A 199 -20.83 3.62 -1.79
CA VAL A 199 -22.20 3.55 -2.30
C VAL A 199 -23.16 3.66 -1.12
N GLY A 200 -24.12 4.57 -1.22
CA GLY A 200 -25.15 4.83 -0.21
C GLY A 200 -25.88 6.15 -0.47
N GLU A 201 -26.89 6.45 0.36
CA GLU A 201 -27.75 7.64 0.21
C GLU A 201 -27.14 8.94 0.77
N SER A 202 -25.89 8.91 1.22
CA SER A 202 -25.21 10.08 1.81
C SER A 202 -24.46 10.87 0.74
N GLU A 203 -24.67 12.19 0.69
CA GLU A 203 -23.90 13.10 -0.18
C GLU A 203 -22.38 13.00 0.04
N GLU A 204 -21.94 12.72 1.28
CA GLU A 204 -20.53 12.56 1.61
C GLU A 204 -19.91 11.34 0.91
N ILE A 205 -20.63 10.22 0.86
CA ILE A 205 -20.21 8.98 0.18
C ILE A 205 -20.12 9.20 -1.33
N GLU A 206 -21.09 9.91 -1.92
CA GLU A 206 -21.04 10.26 -3.34
C GLU A 206 -19.88 11.19 -3.66
N ALA A 207 -19.64 12.21 -2.82
CA ALA A 207 -18.56 13.17 -3.02
C ALA A 207 -17.19 12.48 -3.01
N GLN A 208 -16.98 11.51 -2.12
CA GLN A 208 -15.76 10.69 -2.05
C GLN A 208 -15.50 9.93 -3.34
N LEU A 209 -16.51 9.20 -3.83
CA LEU A 209 -16.37 8.43 -5.06
C LEU A 209 -16.12 9.37 -6.26
N ARG A 210 -16.85 10.49 -6.36
CA ARG A 210 -16.64 11.50 -7.41
C ARG A 210 -15.23 12.09 -7.37
N GLU A 211 -14.67 12.32 -6.19
CA GLU A 211 -13.31 12.82 -6.05
C GLU A 211 -12.28 11.81 -6.56
N ILE A 212 -12.40 10.53 -6.20
CA ILE A 212 -11.54 9.47 -6.74
C ILE A 212 -11.68 9.39 -8.27
N MET A 213 -12.92 9.51 -8.78
CA MET A 213 -13.20 9.51 -10.22
C MET A 213 -12.60 10.72 -10.97
N SER A 214 -12.27 11.80 -10.26
CA SER A 214 -11.68 13.02 -10.82
C SER A 214 -10.17 12.93 -11.04
N LEU A 215 -9.50 11.92 -10.46
CA LEU A 215 -8.06 11.72 -10.61
C LEU A 215 -7.68 11.44 -12.07
N LYS A 216 -6.91 12.35 -12.66
CA LYS A 216 -6.54 12.28 -14.09
C LYS A 216 -5.48 11.24 -14.41
N ARG A 217 -4.62 10.92 -13.44
CA ARG A 217 -3.47 10.01 -13.62
C ARG A 217 -3.70 8.62 -13.05
N LEU A 218 -4.84 8.40 -12.38
CA LEU A 218 -5.15 7.12 -11.76
C LEU A 218 -5.22 6.03 -12.84
N SER A 219 -4.33 5.07 -12.73
CA SER A 219 -4.13 3.95 -13.64
C SER A 219 -4.58 2.63 -13.00
N TYR A 220 -4.42 2.50 -11.68
CA TYR A 220 -4.81 1.34 -10.92
C TYR A 220 -5.60 1.72 -9.67
N LEU A 221 -6.71 1.02 -9.45
CA LEU A 221 -7.53 1.17 -8.25
C LEU A 221 -7.97 -0.19 -7.70
N THR A 222 -7.80 -0.40 -6.41
CA THR A 222 -8.48 -1.47 -5.68
C THR A 222 -9.49 -0.88 -4.73
N ILE A 223 -10.73 -1.37 -4.72
CA ILE A 223 -11.79 -0.79 -3.89
C ILE A 223 -12.85 -1.84 -3.51
N GLY A 224 -13.31 -1.76 -2.28
CA GLY A 224 -14.48 -2.49 -1.80
C GLY A 224 -15.73 -1.63 -1.92
N LEU A 225 -16.73 -2.08 -2.68
CA LEU A 225 -17.99 -1.33 -2.90
C LEU A 225 -19.14 -1.85 -2.02
N GLY A 226 -18.96 -2.97 -1.33
CA GLY A 226 -19.93 -3.57 -0.40
C GLY A 226 -21.24 -4.07 -1.04
N ARG A 227 -22.18 -4.52 -0.19
CA ARG A 227 -23.51 -5.03 -0.61
C ARG A 227 -24.36 -3.97 -1.33
N SER A 228 -24.32 -2.71 -0.88
CA SER A 228 -25.15 -1.62 -1.42
C SER A 228 -24.80 -1.25 -2.86
N ALA A 229 -23.65 -1.71 -3.38
CA ALA A 229 -23.37 -1.62 -4.78
C ALA A 229 -24.33 -2.45 -5.65
N SER A 230 -25.08 -3.42 -5.10
CA SER A 230 -26.05 -4.19 -5.88
C SER A 230 -27.24 -3.37 -6.41
N THR A 231 -27.45 -2.15 -5.89
CA THR A 231 -28.49 -1.21 -6.34
C THR A 231 -27.95 -0.07 -7.19
N LEU A 232 -26.65 -0.06 -7.49
CA LEU A 232 -26.11 0.80 -8.53
C LEU A 232 -26.79 0.38 -9.84
N GLU A 233 -27.83 1.10 -10.26
CA GLU A 233 -27.95 1.38 -11.68
C GLU A 233 -26.57 1.91 -12.06
N THR A 234 -25.74 1.08 -12.67
CA THR A 234 -24.41 1.48 -13.13
C THR A 234 -24.64 2.60 -14.11
N THR A 235 -24.63 3.84 -13.62
CA THR A 235 -24.72 5.00 -14.48
C THR A 235 -23.59 4.87 -15.48
N ASP A 236 -23.83 5.24 -16.73
CA ASP A 236 -22.79 5.23 -17.76
C ASP A 236 -21.51 5.92 -17.27
N LEU A 237 -21.64 6.86 -16.34
CA LEU A 237 -20.54 7.54 -15.65
C LEU A 237 -19.53 6.57 -14.99
N LEU A 238 -19.99 5.63 -14.16
CA LEU A 238 -19.11 4.68 -13.46
C LEU A 238 -18.45 3.74 -14.47
N LEU A 239 -19.24 3.13 -15.36
CA LEU A 239 -18.73 2.25 -16.42
C LEU A 239 -17.69 2.94 -17.30
N ASN A 240 -17.95 4.18 -17.73
CA ASN A 240 -17.04 4.97 -18.54
C ASN A 240 -15.75 5.32 -17.78
N TRP A 241 -15.83 5.54 -16.48
CA TRP A 241 -14.64 5.74 -15.66
C TRP A 241 -13.83 4.46 -15.46
N MET A 242 -14.46 3.31 -15.20
CA MET A 242 -13.76 2.01 -15.11
C MET A 242 -12.98 1.69 -16.41
N LYS A 243 -13.49 2.13 -17.56
CA LYS A 243 -12.80 2.00 -18.86
C LYS A 243 -11.49 2.80 -18.92
N LYS A 244 -11.40 3.94 -18.22
CA LYS A 244 -10.20 4.79 -18.18
C LYS A 244 -9.05 4.19 -17.37
N LEU A 245 -9.36 3.35 -16.39
CA LEU A 245 -8.35 2.65 -15.60
C LEU A 245 -7.65 1.59 -16.45
N ASN A 246 -6.33 1.44 -16.31
CA ASN A 246 -5.58 0.38 -16.98
C ASN A 246 -5.75 -0.96 -16.25
N ARG A 247 -5.79 -0.92 -14.92
CA ARG A 247 -5.99 -2.07 -14.03
C ARG A 247 -7.01 -1.70 -12.96
N PHE A 248 -7.73 -2.69 -12.44
CA PHE A 248 -8.52 -2.51 -11.23
C PHE A 248 -8.87 -3.84 -10.60
N ASP A 249 -9.08 -3.83 -9.29
CA ASP A 249 -9.64 -4.96 -8.54
C ASP A 249 -10.81 -4.43 -7.70
N PHE A 250 -12.03 -4.64 -8.18
CA PHE A 250 -13.24 -4.19 -7.48
C PHE A 250 -13.95 -5.36 -6.83
N PHE A 251 -14.28 -5.18 -5.55
CA PHE A 251 -14.94 -6.18 -4.73
C PHE A 251 -16.38 -5.72 -4.47
N ILE A 252 -17.35 -6.53 -4.91
CA ILE A 252 -18.78 -6.24 -4.83
C ILE A 252 -19.45 -7.40 -4.08
N GLY A 253 -20.17 -7.11 -2.99
CA GLY A 253 -20.89 -8.13 -2.21
C GLY A 253 -20.47 -8.24 -0.75
N GLU A 254 -20.71 -9.41 -0.15
CA GLU A 254 -20.40 -9.74 1.24
C GLU A 254 -18.95 -10.14 1.50
N GLY A 255 -18.52 -9.96 2.76
CA GLY A 255 -17.33 -10.66 3.25
C GLY A 255 -16.00 -10.11 2.75
N GLU A 256 -15.85 -8.79 2.66
CA GLU A 256 -14.55 -8.17 2.32
C GLU A 256 -13.39 -8.75 3.13
N SER A 257 -13.59 -9.01 4.42
CA SER A 257 -12.57 -9.58 5.31
C SER A 257 -12.10 -11.01 4.93
N GLU A 258 -12.83 -11.74 4.09
CA GLU A 258 -12.54 -13.15 3.75
C GLU A 258 -11.78 -13.32 2.42
N TYR A 259 -11.55 -12.24 1.66
CA TYR A 259 -10.82 -12.36 0.39
C TYR A 259 -9.32 -12.60 0.64
N PRO A 260 -8.69 -13.55 -0.08
CA PRO A 260 -7.24 -13.66 -0.12
C PRO A 260 -6.70 -12.45 -0.89
N TRP A 261 -6.37 -11.36 -0.19
CA TRP A 261 -5.89 -10.09 -0.77
C TRP A 261 -4.63 -10.30 -1.62
N PRO A 262 -4.74 -10.37 -2.96
CA PRO A 262 -3.57 -10.44 -3.81
C PRO A 262 -3.09 -9.01 -3.95
N ARG A 263 -1.95 -8.66 -3.33
CA ARG A 263 -1.51 -7.26 -3.26
C ARG A 263 -1.24 -6.61 -4.62
N ARG A 264 -1.20 -7.36 -5.74
CA ARG A 264 -0.99 -6.81 -7.09
C ARG A 264 -1.52 -7.76 -8.16
N MET A 265 -2.82 -7.69 -8.48
CA MET A 265 -3.31 -8.33 -9.71
C MET A 265 -3.02 -7.42 -10.91
N CYS A 266 -2.57 -8.02 -12.00
CA CYS A 266 -2.08 -7.28 -13.16
C CYS A 266 -3.17 -6.98 -14.19
N ASN A 267 -4.40 -7.37 -13.91
CA ASN A 267 -5.52 -7.36 -14.84
C ASN A 267 -6.69 -6.53 -14.27
N LYS A 268 -7.67 -6.24 -15.12
CA LYS A 268 -8.98 -5.74 -14.68
C LYS A 268 -9.79 -6.92 -14.16
N THR A 269 -10.09 -6.90 -12.86
CA THR A 269 -10.76 -8.01 -12.16
C THR A 269 -11.97 -7.48 -11.40
N LEU A 270 -13.10 -8.16 -11.53
CA LEU A 270 -14.26 -7.98 -10.65
C LEU A 270 -14.45 -9.23 -9.80
N PHE A 271 -14.61 -9.02 -8.51
CA PHE A 271 -14.91 -10.05 -7.53
C PHE A 271 -16.36 -9.86 -7.05
N PHE A 272 -17.17 -10.91 -7.19
CA PHE A 272 -18.55 -10.93 -6.70
C PHE A 272 -18.74 -11.99 -5.61
N THR A 273 -19.47 -11.63 -4.55
CA THR A 273 -19.97 -12.54 -3.52
C THR A 273 -21.44 -12.26 -3.21
N GLY A 274 -22.24 -13.32 -3.05
CA GLY A 274 -23.65 -13.21 -2.62
C GLY A 274 -24.61 -12.54 -3.60
N ILE A 275 -24.18 -12.19 -4.83
CA ILE A 275 -25.00 -11.51 -5.84
C ILE A 275 -24.89 -12.28 -7.16
N HIS A 276 -25.99 -12.92 -7.58
CA HIS A 276 -26.03 -13.78 -8.78
C HIS A 276 -26.38 -13.06 -10.09
N LEU A 277 -26.94 -11.84 -10.04
CA LEU A 277 -27.61 -11.20 -11.19
C LEU A 277 -26.80 -10.11 -11.90
N TRP A 278 -25.54 -9.89 -11.50
CA TRP A 278 -24.73 -8.75 -11.94
C TRP A 278 -23.72 -9.04 -13.06
N GLY A 279 -23.39 -10.32 -13.30
CA GLY A 279 -22.23 -10.68 -14.12
C GLY A 279 -22.36 -10.36 -15.62
N GLU A 280 -23.49 -10.74 -16.23
CA GLU A 280 -23.60 -10.78 -17.70
C GLU A 280 -23.60 -9.40 -18.37
N ARG A 281 -24.16 -8.36 -17.70
CA ARG A 281 -24.23 -7.00 -18.26
C ARG A 281 -22.90 -6.26 -18.21
N ILE A 282 -22.07 -6.54 -17.20
CA ILE A 282 -20.78 -5.88 -17.00
C ILE A 282 -19.67 -6.56 -17.81
N GLU A 283 -19.69 -7.88 -17.95
CA GLU A 283 -18.77 -8.62 -18.85
C GLU A 283 -18.82 -8.07 -20.27
N CYS A 284 -20.03 -7.90 -20.81
CA CYS A 284 -20.24 -7.37 -22.15
C CYS A 284 -19.73 -5.92 -22.31
N CYS A 285 -19.93 -5.06 -21.30
CA CYS A 285 -19.59 -3.64 -21.39
C CYS A 285 -18.09 -3.35 -21.19
N LEU A 286 -17.38 -4.18 -20.44
CA LEU A 286 -15.97 -3.97 -20.09
C LEU A 286 -15.01 -4.95 -20.77
N GLN A 287 -15.50 -6.03 -21.40
CA GLN A 287 -14.69 -7.09 -22.00
C GLN A 287 -13.68 -7.69 -21.01
N ILE A 288 -14.12 -7.90 -19.77
CA ILE A 288 -13.27 -8.42 -18.67
C ILE A 288 -13.77 -9.79 -18.22
N ARG A 289 -12.87 -10.54 -17.58
CA ARG A 289 -13.19 -11.82 -16.95
C ARG A 289 -13.70 -11.57 -15.53
N ILE A 290 -14.95 -11.93 -15.24
CA ILE A 290 -15.45 -11.92 -13.88
C ILE A 290 -14.94 -13.15 -13.12
N THR A 291 -14.53 -12.95 -11.88
CA THR A 291 -14.20 -14.04 -10.97
C THR A 291 -15.25 -14.09 -9.87
N PHE A 292 -16.09 -15.12 -9.90
CA PHE A 292 -16.99 -15.41 -8.78
C PHE A 292 -16.19 -16.07 -7.66
N VAL A 293 -16.23 -15.48 -6.47
CA VAL A 293 -15.59 -16.06 -5.28
C VAL A 293 -16.68 -16.81 -4.52
N SER A 294 -16.64 -18.14 -4.51
CA SER A 294 -17.59 -18.94 -3.76
C SER A 294 -17.31 -18.84 -2.25
N GLY A 295 -18.15 -18.11 -1.52
CA GLY A 295 -18.23 -18.12 -0.06
C GLY A 295 -19.52 -18.83 0.38
N VAL A 296 -19.40 -19.73 1.35
CA VAL A 296 -20.40 -20.66 1.90
C VAL A 296 -21.87 -20.22 1.75
N VAL A 297 -22.62 -20.97 0.93
CA VAL A 297 -24.08 -21.01 1.00
C VAL A 297 -24.44 -21.67 2.34
N ARG A 298 -24.90 -20.90 3.32
CA ARG A 298 -25.73 -21.48 4.38
C ARG A 298 -27.14 -21.59 3.82
N ALA A 299 -27.56 -22.84 3.64
CA ALA A 299 -28.93 -23.22 3.33
C ALA A 299 -29.92 -22.71 4.38
#